data_AF-A0AAU9QGI7-F1
#
_entry.id   AF-A0AAU9QGI7-F1
#
_cell.length_a   1.000
_cell.length_b   1.000
_cell.length_c   1.000
_cell.angle_alpha   90.00
_cell.angle_beta   90.00
_cell.angle_gamma   90.00
#
_symmetry.space_group_name_H-M   'P 1'
#
loop_
_entity.id
_entity.type
_entity.pdbx_description
1 polymer ?
#
loop_
_entity_poly.entity_id
_entity_poly.type
_entity_poly.pdbx_seq_one_letter_code
_entity_poly.pdbx_strand_id
1 'polypeptide(L)'
;MITFNLEYFLKLLHALYTHQNKDEKFSRLMTFDDFRKIGLSTKSNGNIQDYFVYHLQMIQNENLVCTFRNNRETRSNKIYFGLTEKGYTMCDALFEKGAREFLLNLGTNVNFAVCQKACLAIASDIIFSETKSAL
;
A
#
# COMPACT_ATOMS: atom_id res chain seq x y z
N MET A 1 -10.92 -5.71 -18.08
CA MET A 1 -11.10 -5.11 -16.75
C MET A 1 -10.01 -5.67 -15.85
N ILE A 2 -9.20 -4.82 -15.22
CA ILE A 2 -8.16 -5.26 -14.28
C ILE A 2 -8.83 -5.61 -12.95
N THR A 3 -8.56 -6.80 -12.43
CA THR A 3 -9.02 -7.24 -11.11
C THR A 3 -8.00 -6.90 -10.03
N PHE A 4 -8.46 -6.74 -8.79
CA PHE A 4 -7.59 -6.54 -7.64
C PHE A 4 -6.59 -7.70 -7.51
N ASN A 5 -5.31 -7.37 -7.33
CA ASN A 5 -4.24 -8.33 -7.15
C ASN A 5 -3.60 -8.10 -5.77
N LEU A 6 -3.89 -9.01 -4.83
CA LEU A 6 -3.45 -8.89 -3.43
C LEU A 6 -1.93 -8.79 -3.31
N GLU A 7 -1.17 -9.63 -4.02
CA GLU A 7 0.28 -9.63 -3.93
C GLU A 7 0.88 -8.30 -4.39
N TYR A 8 0.37 -7.77 -5.52
CA TYR A 8 0.82 -6.49 -6.05
C TYR A 8 0.46 -5.34 -5.11
N PHE A 9 -0.77 -5.35 -4.57
CA PHE A 9 -1.23 -4.40 -3.58
C PHE A 9 -0.32 -4.38 -2.34
N LEU A 10 -0.01 -5.55 -1.78
CA LEU A 10 0.87 -5.68 -0.62
C LEU A 10 2.28 -5.16 -0.92
N LYS A 11 2.85 -5.48 -2.10
CA LYS A 11 4.17 -4.96 -2.50
C LYS A 11 4.17 -3.44 -2.59
N LEU A 12 3.12 -2.83 -3.15
CA LEU A 12 3.00 -1.38 -3.28
C LEU A 12 2.93 -0.69 -1.91
N LEU A 13 2.06 -1.16 -1.01
CA LEU A 13 1.95 -0.59 0.34
C LEU A 13 3.22 -0.82 1.16
N HIS A 14 3.83 -2.00 1.08
CA HIS A 14 5.06 -2.30 1.78
C HIS A 14 6.21 -1.39 1.32
N ALA A 15 6.33 -1.14 0.01
CA ALA A 15 7.32 -0.21 -0.53
C ALA A 15 7.13 1.19 0.07
N LEU A 16 5.90 1.70 0.09
CA LEU A 16 5.58 2.99 0.70
C LEU A 16 5.83 3.04 2.21
N TYR A 17 5.53 1.96 2.92
CA TYR A 17 5.65 1.86 4.38
C TYR A 17 7.10 1.79 4.85
N THR A 18 7.94 1.06 4.12
CA THR A 18 9.34 0.81 4.50
C THR A 18 10.32 1.79 3.84
N HIS A 19 9.85 2.66 2.95
CA HIS A 19 10.73 3.59 2.24
C HIS A 19 11.44 4.55 3.19
N GLN A 20 12.76 4.55 3.10
CA GLN A 20 13.62 5.54 3.74
C GLN A 20 14.67 6.02 2.74
N ASN A 21 14.58 7.29 2.35
CA ASN A 21 15.59 8.00 1.59
C ASN A 21 16.37 8.93 2.52
N LYS A 22 17.49 8.43 3.05
CA LYS A 22 18.32 9.17 4.03
C LYS A 22 18.90 10.47 3.46
N ASP A 23 18.95 10.61 2.14
CA ASP A 23 19.57 11.74 1.45
C ASP A 23 18.57 12.86 1.09
N GLU A 24 17.27 12.68 1.37
CA GLU A 24 16.24 13.68 1.07
C GLU A 24 15.54 14.21 2.32
N LYS A 25 15.19 15.51 2.30
CA LYS A 25 14.38 16.20 3.33
C LYS A 25 13.01 15.53 3.55
N PHE A 26 12.53 14.78 2.55
CA PHE A 26 11.30 14.00 2.59
C PHE A 26 11.60 12.49 2.58
N SER A 27 12.42 12.05 3.53
CA SER A 27 12.96 10.68 3.56
C SER A 27 11.91 9.56 3.53
N ARG A 28 10.67 9.83 3.90
CA ARG A 28 9.58 8.83 3.88
C ARG A 28 8.66 8.92 2.65
N LEU A 29 8.93 9.85 1.73
CA LEU A 29 8.13 9.99 0.51
C LEU A 29 8.80 9.28 -0.66
N MET A 30 8.00 8.58 -1.46
CA MET A 30 8.48 7.94 -2.69
C MET A 30 8.18 8.82 -3.91
N THR A 31 9.04 8.78 -4.90
CA THR A 31 8.78 9.34 -6.24
C THR A 31 8.46 8.23 -7.24
N PHE A 32 8.00 8.60 -8.44
CA PHE A 32 7.85 7.64 -9.54
C PHE A 32 9.17 6.93 -9.90
N ASP A 33 10.29 7.62 -9.75
CA ASP A 33 11.62 7.06 -10.00
C ASP A 33 11.96 5.97 -9.00
N ASP A 34 11.54 6.12 -7.75
CA ASP A 34 11.76 5.12 -6.72
C ASP A 34 10.95 3.86 -7.00
N PHE A 35 9.67 4.00 -7.40
CA PHE A 35 8.86 2.85 -7.84
C PHE A 35 9.44 2.14 -9.07
N ARG A 36 10.04 2.91 -9.99
CA ARG A 36 10.68 2.37 -11.19
C ARG A 36 11.96 1.60 -10.85
N LYS A 37 12.80 2.13 -9.96
CA LYS A 37 14.03 1.45 -9.50
C LYS A 37 13.75 0.09 -8.87
N ILE A 38 12.65 -0.05 -8.14
CA ILE A 38 12.23 -1.33 -7.52
C ILE A 38 11.35 -2.20 -8.43
N GLY A 39 11.14 -1.80 -9.69
CA GLY A 39 10.41 -2.59 -10.67
C GLY A 39 8.90 -2.69 -10.45
N LEU A 40 8.30 -1.80 -9.63
CA LEU A 40 6.85 -1.79 -9.42
C LEU A 40 6.11 -1.02 -10.51
N SER A 41 6.62 0.13 -10.96
CA SER A 41 5.84 1.03 -11.83
C SER A 41 5.93 0.73 -13.31
N THR A 42 7.00 0.11 -13.80
CA THR A 42 7.25 -0.10 -15.25
C THR A 42 7.54 -1.55 -15.61
N LYS A 43 7.10 -1.98 -16.79
CA LYS A 43 7.46 -3.25 -17.45
C LYS A 43 8.91 -3.17 -17.98
N SER A 44 9.49 -4.30 -18.38
CA SER A 44 10.85 -4.37 -18.93
C SER A 44 11.07 -3.50 -20.18
N ASN A 45 10.01 -3.23 -20.94
CA ASN A 45 10.03 -2.33 -22.11
C ASN A 45 9.85 -0.84 -21.76
N GLY A 46 9.86 -0.47 -20.47
CA GLY A 46 9.71 0.90 -20.00
C GLY A 46 8.27 1.41 -19.89
N ASN A 47 7.28 0.66 -20.37
CA ASN A 47 5.87 1.06 -20.27
C ASN A 47 5.36 0.92 -18.83
N ILE A 48 4.47 1.82 -18.42
CA ILE A 48 3.84 1.76 -17.09
C ILE A 48 3.04 0.46 -16.94
N GLN A 49 3.13 -0.18 -15.78
CA GLN A 49 2.34 -1.36 -15.46
C GLN A 49 0.89 -0.96 -15.18
N ASP A 50 -0.07 -1.61 -15.83
CA ASP A 50 -1.48 -1.29 -15.64
C ASP A 50 -1.94 -1.58 -14.19
N TYR A 51 -1.35 -2.61 -13.55
CA TYR A 51 -1.52 -2.90 -12.13
C TYR A 51 -1.00 -1.79 -11.22
N PHE A 52 0.07 -1.08 -11.60
CA PHE A 52 0.58 0.05 -10.84
C PHE A 52 -0.44 1.17 -10.79
N VAL A 53 -0.95 1.57 -11.98
CA VAL A 53 -1.93 2.65 -12.10
C VAL A 53 -3.20 2.30 -11.34
N TYR A 54 -3.73 1.10 -11.54
CA TYR A 54 -4.94 0.64 -10.89
C TYR A 54 -4.84 0.67 -9.35
N HIS A 55 -3.79 0.05 -8.77
CA HIS A 55 -3.66 -0.01 -7.32
C HIS A 55 -3.30 1.36 -6.71
N LEU A 56 -2.49 2.17 -7.40
CA LEU A 56 -2.15 3.51 -6.94
C LEU A 56 -3.39 4.42 -6.88
N GLN A 57 -4.22 4.41 -7.93
CA GLN A 57 -5.49 5.16 -7.95
C GLN A 57 -6.42 4.69 -6.83
N MET A 58 -6.54 3.38 -6.63
CA MET A 58 -7.36 2.80 -5.57
C MET A 58 -6.92 3.27 -4.17
N ILE A 59 -5.62 3.19 -3.83
CA ILE A 59 -5.14 3.62 -2.51
C ILE A 59 -5.19 5.15 -2.32
N GLN A 60 -5.16 5.93 -3.40
CA GLN A 60 -5.38 7.38 -3.36
C GLN A 60 -6.86 7.73 -3.14
N ASN A 61 -7.78 7.11 -3.87
CA ASN A 61 -9.23 7.30 -3.69
C ASN A 61 -9.67 6.96 -2.27
N GLU A 62 -8.99 6.01 -1.64
CA GLU A 62 -9.25 5.54 -0.29
C GLU A 62 -8.51 6.32 0.79
N ASN A 63 -7.82 7.39 0.38
CA ASN A 63 -7.06 8.29 1.25
C ASN A 63 -6.01 7.56 2.10
N LEU A 64 -5.41 6.48 1.57
CA LEU A 64 -4.27 5.79 2.19
C LEU A 64 -2.95 6.44 1.79
N VAL A 65 -2.91 7.02 0.59
CA VAL A 65 -1.74 7.70 0.04
C VAL A 65 -2.12 9.10 -0.40
N CYS A 66 -1.32 10.09 0.00
CA CYS A 66 -1.42 11.45 -0.49
C CYS A 66 -0.30 11.75 -1.51
N THR A 67 -0.56 12.74 -2.37
CA THR A 67 0.45 13.25 -3.31
C THR A 67 0.85 14.66 -2.96
N PHE A 68 2.16 14.90 -2.91
CA PHE A 68 2.74 16.22 -2.77
C PHE A 68 3.48 16.60 -4.05
N ARG A 69 3.29 17.84 -4.51
CA ARG A 69 4.05 18.40 -5.64
C ARG A 69 4.97 19.48 -5.11
N ASN A 70 6.27 19.33 -5.35
CA ASN A 70 7.22 20.39 -5.07
C ASN A 70 7.32 21.32 -6.28
N ASN A 71 6.63 22.47 -6.21
CA ASN A 71 6.62 23.47 -7.28
C ASN A 71 7.76 24.50 -7.16
N ARG A 72 8.75 24.29 -6.28
CA ARG A 72 9.88 25.23 -6.15
C ARG A 72 10.82 25.12 -7.36
N GLU A 73 11.49 26.24 -7.66
CA GLU A 73 12.27 26.64 -8.85
C GLU A 73 13.31 25.67 -9.46
N THR A 74 13.45 24.45 -8.95
CA THR A 74 14.26 23.43 -9.60
C THR A 74 13.47 22.80 -10.75
N ARG A 75 14.10 22.67 -11.93
CA ARG A 75 13.52 22.23 -13.23
C ARG A 75 12.77 20.88 -13.24
N SER A 76 12.61 20.19 -12.11
CA SER A 76 11.91 18.91 -12.03
C SER A 76 10.63 19.04 -11.20
N ASN A 77 9.47 19.06 -11.86
CA ASN A 77 8.17 18.87 -11.23
C ASN A 77 8.08 17.44 -10.67
N LYS A 78 8.69 17.19 -9.51
CA LYS A 78 8.65 15.88 -8.84
C LYS A 78 7.33 15.72 -8.10
N ILE A 79 6.68 14.59 -8.33
CA ILE A 79 5.52 14.13 -7.58
C ILE A 79 6.01 13.15 -6.53
N TYR A 80 5.64 13.43 -5.29
CA TYR A 80 5.94 12.63 -4.12
C TYR A 80 4.67 11.94 -3.63
N PHE A 81 4.81 10.70 -3.19
CA PHE A 81 3.75 9.85 -2.66
C PHE A 81 4.10 9.50 -1.22
N GLY A 82 3.17 9.69 -0.30
CA GLY A 82 3.35 9.37 1.11
C GLY A 82 2.11 8.72 1.71
N LEU A 83 2.30 7.87 2.72
CA LEU A 83 1.19 7.34 3.49
C LEU A 83 0.53 8.45 4.31
N THR A 84 -0.79 8.45 4.32
CA THR A 84 -1.58 9.20 5.31
C THR A 84 -1.56 8.47 6.64
N GLU A 85 -2.11 9.07 7.69
CA GLU A 85 -2.31 8.37 8.98
C GLU A 85 -3.13 7.08 8.81
N LYS A 86 -4.22 7.14 8.02
CA LYS A 86 -5.03 5.97 7.65
C LYS A 86 -4.19 4.91 6.92
N GLY A 87 -3.31 5.35 6.02
CA GLY A 87 -2.37 4.49 5.31
C GLY A 87 -1.40 3.77 6.26
N TYR A 88 -0.82 4.50 7.22
CA TYR A 88 0.05 3.92 8.25
C TYR A 88 -0.69 2.88 9.09
N THR A 89 -1.88 3.19 9.62
CA THR A 89 -2.67 2.23 10.39
C THR A 89 -2.98 0.96 9.60
N MET A 90 -3.27 1.08 8.30
CA MET A 90 -3.49 -0.08 7.44
C MET A 90 -2.21 -0.90 7.25
N CYS A 91 -1.07 -0.24 7.03
CA CYS A 91 0.23 -0.91 6.91
C CYS A 91 0.63 -1.62 8.21
N ASP A 92 0.43 -1.00 9.37
CA ASP A 92 0.68 -1.63 10.68
C ASP A 92 -0.16 -2.91 10.84
N ALA A 93 -1.45 -2.85 10.49
CA ALA A 93 -2.33 -4.02 10.54
C ALA A 93 -1.83 -5.14 9.60
N LEU A 94 -1.44 -4.77 8.37
CA LEU A 94 -0.94 -5.69 7.36
C LEU A 94 0.40 -6.33 7.71
N PHE A 95 1.37 -5.55 8.15
CA PHE A 95 2.77 -5.97 8.22
C PHE A 95 3.27 -6.25 9.64
N GLU A 96 2.61 -5.70 10.67
CA GLU A 96 3.03 -5.86 12.07
C GLU A 96 2.03 -6.71 12.89
N LYS A 97 0.74 -6.69 12.53
CA LYS A 97 -0.34 -7.34 13.32
C LYS A 97 -0.94 -8.60 12.68
N GLY A 98 -0.40 -9.08 11.57
CA GLY A 98 -0.78 -10.38 10.99
C GLY A 98 -1.95 -10.37 9.99
N ALA A 99 -2.43 -9.19 9.54
CA ALA A 99 -3.54 -9.13 8.58
C ALA A 99 -3.15 -9.65 7.20
N ARG A 100 -1.87 -9.53 6.83
CA ARG A 100 -1.34 -10.09 5.59
C ARG A 100 -1.52 -11.61 5.54
N GLU A 101 -1.11 -12.33 6.58
CA GLU A 101 -1.16 -13.79 6.66
C GLU A 101 -2.61 -14.27 6.58
N PHE A 102 -3.52 -13.59 7.29
CA PHE A 102 -4.96 -13.86 7.20
C PHE A 102 -5.48 -13.70 5.78
N LEU A 103 -5.16 -12.59 5.10
CA LEU A 103 -5.61 -12.33 3.73
C LEU A 103 -5.04 -13.33 2.72
N LEU A 104 -3.78 -13.74 2.87
CA LEU A 104 -3.17 -14.74 2.00
C LEU A 104 -3.85 -16.12 2.15
N ASN A 105 -4.26 -16.48 3.37
CA ASN A 105 -4.97 -17.73 3.64
C ASN A 105 -6.39 -17.78 3.06
N LEU A 106 -7.03 -16.62 2.82
CA LEU A 106 -8.35 -16.55 2.18
C LEU A 106 -8.32 -16.85 0.66
N GLY A 107 -7.14 -16.86 0.04
CA GLY A 107 -6.98 -17.23 -1.36
C GLY A 107 -7.45 -16.17 -2.37
N THR A 108 -7.83 -16.63 -3.57
CA THR A 108 -7.94 -15.79 -4.79
C THR A 108 -9.16 -14.87 -4.87
N ASN A 109 -10.07 -14.89 -3.88
CA ASN A 109 -11.29 -14.07 -3.87
C ASN A 109 -11.19 -12.80 -2.99
N VAL A 110 -9.99 -12.45 -2.53
CA VAL A 110 -9.79 -11.21 -1.78
C VAL A 110 -9.95 -10.01 -2.70
N ASN A 111 -10.85 -9.11 -2.34
CA ASN A 111 -10.96 -7.78 -2.94
C ASN A 111 -10.55 -6.71 -1.92
N PHE A 112 -10.44 -5.47 -2.36
CA PHE A 112 -10.00 -4.38 -1.50
C PHE A 112 -10.90 -4.15 -0.27
N ALA A 113 -12.22 -4.32 -0.39
CA ALA A 113 -13.14 -4.19 0.72
C ALA A 113 -12.91 -5.28 1.80
N VAL A 114 -12.58 -6.51 1.38
CA VAL A 114 -12.17 -7.59 2.29
C VAL A 114 -10.87 -7.23 3.00
N CYS A 115 -9.89 -6.65 2.29
CA CYS A 115 -8.65 -6.16 2.91
C CYS A 115 -8.92 -5.11 3.98
N GLN A 116 -9.76 -4.11 3.69
CA GLN A 116 -10.10 -3.06 4.65
C GLN A 116 -10.76 -3.63 5.91
N LYS A 117 -11.73 -4.54 5.74
CA LYS A 117 -12.42 -5.18 6.87
C LYS A 117 -11.45 -6.00 7.73
N ALA A 118 -10.56 -6.78 7.11
CA ALA A 118 -9.56 -7.55 7.84
C ALA A 118 -8.61 -6.64 8.64
N CYS A 119 -8.12 -5.57 8.01
CA CYS A 119 -7.23 -4.62 8.68
C CYS A 119 -7.93 -3.91 9.84
N LEU A 120 -9.19 -3.50 9.67
CA LEU A 120 -9.98 -2.88 10.74
C LEU A 120 -10.19 -3.84 11.90
N ALA A 121 -10.60 -5.09 11.64
CA ALA A 121 -10.83 -6.09 12.69
C ALA A 121 -9.55 -6.40 13.48
N ILE A 122 -8.40 -6.49 12.79
CA ILE A 122 -7.10 -6.76 13.41
C ILE A 122 -6.55 -5.56 14.16
N ALA A 123 -6.69 -4.36 13.60
CA ALA A 123 -6.21 -3.14 14.25
C ALA A 123 -6.96 -2.83 15.54
N SER A 124 -8.23 -3.24 15.62
CA SER A 124 -9.14 -3.01 16.76
C SER A 124 -9.20 -4.17 17.75
N ASP A 125 -8.35 -5.20 17.61
CA ASP A 125 -8.40 -6.44 18.41
C ASP A 125 -9.76 -7.17 18.36
N ILE A 126 -10.59 -6.90 17.35
CA ILE A 126 -11.90 -7.54 17.11
C ILE A 126 -11.72 -8.94 16.45
N ILE A 127 -10.51 -9.51 16.42
CA ILE A 127 -10.36 -10.92 16.10
C ILE A 127 -10.81 -11.78 17.29
N PHE A 128 -12.08 -12.19 17.21
CA PHE A 128 -12.72 -13.36 17.81
C PHE A 128 -12.13 -13.84 19.15
N SER A 129 -12.42 -13.11 20.23
CA SER A 129 -12.75 -13.79 21.47
C SER A 129 -14.05 -14.56 21.23
N GLU A 130 -14.04 -15.87 21.50
CA GLU A 130 -15.18 -16.82 21.44
C GLU A 130 -15.20 -17.79 20.24
N THR A 131 -14.31 -18.79 20.32
CA THR A 131 -14.72 -20.21 20.34
C THR A 131 -13.77 -21.01 21.24
N LYS A 132 -13.66 -20.62 22.52
CA LYS A 132 -13.45 -21.65 23.54
C LYS A 132 -14.79 -22.34 23.73
N SER A 133 -14.98 -23.41 22.95
CA SER A 133 -16.07 -24.36 23.13
C SER A 133 -16.12 -24.72 24.61
N ALA A 134 -17.18 -24.27 25.28
CA ALA A 134 -17.64 -24.91 26.49
C ALA A 134 -18.12 -26.30 26.08
N LEU A 135 -17.28 -27.31 26.31
CA LEU A 135 -17.61 -28.71 26.50
C LEU A 135 -16.44 -29.39 27.20
#